data_AF-A0A8J4VAK4-F1
#
_entry.id   AF-A0A8J4VAK4-F1
#
_cell.length_a   1.000
_cell.length_b   1.000
_cell.length_c   1.000
_cell.angle_alpha   90.00
_cell.angle_beta   90.00
_cell.angle_gamma   90.00
#
_symmetry.space_group_name_H-M   'P 1'
#
loop_
_entity.id
_entity.type
_entity.pdbx_description
1 polymer ?
#
loop_
_entity_poly.entity_id
_entity_poly.type
_entity_poly.pdbx_seq_one_letter_code
_entity_poly.pdbx_strand_id
1 'polypeptide(L)'
;MATQATSSSPSSTFSSSSSSSSCPRWKYHVFLSFCGVDTRMNFTDHLYTALKQKSIITFRDDEKLERGKYISPELLKAIEESKYAIIVLSTNYAFSKWCLKELAKIVECKKKTGLTVLPVFYHVDPSDVRNQRGIFAEAFAKHEEDKVNTEDVQAWKAALKDVGHISGWHVHDRHESRVIQEILERISSELNLVFQSTISNELVGIESRVKDMLDLYLDEGRLWHCEDVLHTLKNNTGTAAVKGIKLNTPNQKEESLSAEAFTNMTKLRFLKMCNSHQTPMERNYEFR
;
A
#
# COMPACT_ATOMS: atom_id res chain seq x y z
N MET A 1 14.97 67.64 -32.67
CA MET A 1 15.54 66.29 -32.87
C MET A 1 16.47 65.98 -31.71
N ALA A 2 15.99 65.22 -30.73
CA ALA A 2 16.81 64.53 -29.73
C ALA A 2 15.89 63.52 -29.02
N THR A 3 15.87 62.29 -29.56
CA THR A 3 15.25 61.12 -28.95
C THR A 3 16.27 60.50 -27.99
N GLN A 4 15.96 60.40 -26.69
CA GLN A 4 16.69 59.53 -25.77
C GLN A 4 15.89 58.25 -25.55
N ALA A 5 16.52 57.14 -25.92
CA ALA A 5 16.05 55.79 -25.75
C ALA A 5 16.38 55.29 -24.34
N THR A 6 15.38 54.80 -23.61
CA THR A 6 15.55 54.04 -22.38
C THR A 6 15.67 52.55 -22.73
N SER A 7 16.80 51.96 -22.35
CA SER A 7 17.10 50.54 -22.50
C SER A 7 16.37 49.72 -21.42
N SER A 8 15.44 48.86 -21.83
CA SER A 8 14.86 47.81 -20.99
C SER A 8 15.42 46.46 -21.38
N SER A 9 16.24 45.87 -20.50
CA SER A 9 16.71 44.48 -20.62
C SER A 9 15.56 43.52 -20.29
N PRO A 10 15.32 42.45 -21.08
CA PRO A 10 14.33 41.45 -20.74
C PRO A 10 14.93 40.45 -19.74
N SER A 11 14.44 40.48 -18.51
CA SER A 11 14.70 39.43 -17.52
C SER A 11 14.06 38.12 -18.00
N SER A 12 14.89 37.17 -18.42
CA SER A 12 14.45 35.82 -18.78
C SER A 12 13.98 35.09 -17.52
N THR A 13 12.67 34.99 -17.32
CA THR A 13 12.06 34.16 -16.28
C THR A 13 12.27 32.69 -16.65
N PHE A 14 13.25 32.03 -16.04
CA PHE A 14 13.34 30.58 -16.09
C PHE A 14 12.13 30.00 -15.33
N SER A 15 11.15 29.50 -16.07
CA SER A 15 10.10 28.66 -15.52
C SER A 15 10.73 27.34 -15.08
N SER A 16 11.02 27.24 -13.78
CA SER A 16 11.30 25.97 -13.14
C SER A 16 10.02 25.14 -13.15
N SER A 17 9.98 24.15 -14.05
CA SER A 17 9.03 23.07 -13.99
C SER A 17 9.32 22.26 -12.72
N SER A 18 8.62 22.61 -11.65
CA SER A 18 8.56 21.80 -10.42
C SER A 18 7.85 20.49 -10.75
N SER A 19 8.60 19.48 -11.18
CA SER A 19 8.16 18.09 -11.09
C SER A 19 8.05 17.74 -9.61
N SER A 20 6.88 17.99 -9.04
CA SER A 20 6.53 17.56 -7.69
C SER A 20 6.51 16.03 -7.67
N SER A 21 7.62 15.40 -7.27
CA SER A 21 7.59 14.02 -6.80
C SER A 21 6.91 14.02 -5.44
N SER A 22 5.57 14.10 -5.44
CA SER A 22 4.78 13.78 -4.26
C SER A 22 4.99 12.30 -3.96
N CYS A 23 5.57 12.00 -2.80
CA CYS A 23 5.63 10.64 -2.27
C CYS A 23 4.21 10.05 -2.32
N PRO A 24 4.00 8.84 -2.89
CA PRO A 24 2.66 8.28 -2.95
C PRO A 24 2.14 8.03 -1.53
N ARG A 25 1.07 8.74 -1.18
CA ARG A 25 0.51 8.80 0.18
C ARG A 25 -0.51 7.68 0.39
N TRP A 26 -0.14 6.45 0.04
CA TRP A 26 -1.00 5.28 0.28
C TRP A 26 -1.13 5.04 1.78
N LYS A 27 -2.35 4.87 2.26
CA LYS A 27 -2.64 4.53 3.66
C LYS A 27 -2.37 3.05 3.94
N TYR A 28 -2.61 2.21 2.94
CA TYR A 28 -2.39 0.77 2.99
C TYR A 28 -1.38 0.37 1.90
N HIS A 29 -0.52 -0.59 2.22
CA HIS A 29 0.30 -1.22 1.19
C HIS A 29 -0.55 -2.16 0.34
N VAL A 30 -1.43 -2.95 0.97
CA VAL A 30 -2.20 -4.01 0.32
C VAL A 30 -3.68 -3.90 0.67
N PHE A 31 -4.54 -4.08 -0.33
CA PHE A 31 -5.96 -4.39 -0.18
C PHE A 31 -6.17 -5.88 -0.50
N LEU A 32 -6.84 -6.63 0.39
CA LEU A 32 -7.21 -8.03 0.15
C LEU A 32 -8.69 -8.13 -0.22
N SER A 33 -8.98 -8.52 -1.46
CA SER A 33 -10.33 -8.91 -1.91
C SER A 33 -10.40 -10.43 -2.03
N PHE A 34 -11.42 -11.04 -1.44
CA PHE A 34 -11.59 -12.49 -1.41
C PHE A 34 -13.05 -12.87 -1.18
N CYS A 35 -13.43 -14.08 -1.57
CA CYS A 35 -14.71 -14.65 -1.15
C CYS A 35 -14.56 -15.29 0.22
N GLY A 36 -15.25 -14.74 1.21
CA GLY A 36 -15.04 -15.16 2.60
C GLY A 36 -15.73 -16.46 2.97
N VAL A 37 -16.64 -16.99 2.15
CA VAL A 37 -17.13 -18.38 2.29
C VAL A 37 -16.03 -19.38 1.95
N ASP A 38 -15.16 -19.05 0.99
CA ASP A 38 -14.16 -19.98 0.48
C ASP A 38 -12.84 -19.92 1.25
N THR A 39 -12.34 -18.69 1.49
CA THR A 39 -10.93 -18.50 1.86
C THR A 39 -10.68 -17.79 3.18
N ARG A 40 -11.73 -17.31 3.86
CA ARG A 40 -11.59 -16.42 5.04
C ARG A 40 -10.76 -17.01 6.17
N MET A 41 -10.91 -18.31 6.44
CA MET A 41 -10.35 -18.99 7.62
C MET A 41 -9.16 -19.89 7.28
N ASN A 42 -8.70 -19.88 6.02
CA ASN A 42 -7.60 -20.71 5.55
C ASN A 42 -6.56 -19.83 4.84
N PHE A 43 -6.33 -20.01 3.54
CA PHE A 43 -5.41 -19.27 2.69
C PHE A 43 -5.38 -17.76 2.96
N THR A 44 -6.54 -17.08 2.98
CA THR A 44 -6.57 -15.62 3.16
C THR A 44 -6.17 -15.20 4.58
N ASP A 45 -6.51 -15.98 5.61
CA ASP A 45 -6.09 -15.69 6.99
C ASP A 45 -4.58 -15.90 7.16
N HIS A 46 -4.03 -16.97 6.57
CA HIS A 46 -2.60 -17.23 6.54
C HIS A 46 -1.84 -16.13 5.79
N LEU A 47 -2.32 -15.74 4.62
CA LEU A 47 -1.74 -14.64 3.84
C LEU A 47 -1.76 -13.32 4.62
N TYR A 48 -2.91 -12.96 5.21
CA TYR A 48 -3.05 -11.75 6.01
C TYR A 48 -2.11 -11.74 7.23
N THR A 49 -2.02 -12.87 7.93
CA THR A 49 -1.11 -13.03 9.08
C THR A 49 0.34 -12.86 8.65
N ALA A 50 0.74 -13.45 7.53
CA ALA A 50 2.10 -13.36 7.04
C ALA A 50 2.46 -11.95 6.53
N LEU A 51 1.52 -11.26 5.87
CA LEU A 51 1.67 -9.83 5.51
C LEU A 51 1.89 -8.97 6.75
N LYS A 52 1.10 -9.20 7.81
CA LYS A 52 1.22 -8.48 9.09
C LYS A 52 2.56 -8.76 9.77
N GLN A 53 3.04 -10.00 9.77
CA GLN A 53 4.35 -10.38 10.31
C GLN A 53 5.50 -9.67 9.59
N LYS A 54 5.37 -9.41 8.28
CA LYS A 54 6.31 -8.61 7.49
C LYS A 54 6.10 -7.09 7.60
N SER A 55 5.28 -6.63 8.54
CA SER A 55 4.94 -5.21 8.73
C SER A 55 4.32 -4.55 7.48
N ILE A 56 3.64 -5.34 6.63
CA ILE A 56 2.93 -4.85 5.46
C ILE A 56 1.52 -4.43 5.89
N ILE A 57 1.30 -3.10 5.96
CA ILE A 57 0.01 -2.50 6.29
C ILE A 57 -1.05 -2.96 5.28
N THR A 58 -1.99 -3.79 5.72
CA THR A 58 -2.94 -4.48 4.85
C THR A 58 -4.38 -4.18 5.30
N PHE A 59 -5.22 -3.75 4.36
CA PHE A 59 -6.67 -3.72 4.55
C PHE A 59 -7.24 -5.08 4.14
N ARG A 60 -7.96 -5.75 5.05
CA ARG A 60 -8.64 -7.01 4.78
C ARG A 60 -10.13 -6.73 4.67
N ASP A 61 -10.72 -6.92 3.49
CA ASP A 61 -12.17 -6.82 3.32
C ASP A 61 -12.84 -8.01 4.02
N ASP A 62 -13.10 -7.88 5.31
CA ASP A 62 -13.86 -8.89 6.02
C ASP A 62 -15.34 -8.69 5.71
N GLU A 63 -15.94 -9.51 4.84
CA GLU A 63 -17.39 -9.48 4.56
C GLU A 63 -18.28 -9.68 5.84
N LYS A 64 -17.70 -9.93 7.03
CA LYS A 64 -18.41 -9.91 8.32
C LYS A 64 -18.55 -8.50 8.92
N LEU A 65 -17.79 -7.52 8.45
CA LEU A 65 -17.96 -6.12 8.81
C LEU A 65 -19.20 -5.59 8.08
N GLU A 66 -20.34 -5.83 8.74
CA GLU A 66 -21.69 -5.32 8.46
C GLU A 66 -22.53 -6.09 7.44
N ARG A 67 -23.12 -7.23 7.88
CA ARG A 67 -24.37 -7.74 7.30
C ARG A 67 -25.39 -6.59 7.19
N GLY A 68 -25.71 -6.17 5.96
CA GLY A 68 -26.86 -5.30 5.67
C GLY A 68 -26.58 -3.85 5.29
N LYS A 69 -25.34 -3.43 4.99
CA LYS A 69 -25.08 -2.09 4.42
C LYS A 69 -24.49 -2.16 3.01
N TYR A 70 -24.74 -1.11 2.24
CA TYR A 70 -24.08 -0.83 0.96
C TYR A 70 -22.56 -0.78 1.16
N ILE A 71 -21.78 -0.98 0.07
CA ILE A 71 -20.33 -0.78 0.08
C ILE A 71 -20.01 0.48 0.85
N SER A 72 -19.34 0.34 1.99
CA SER A 72 -19.01 1.49 2.80
C SER A 72 -18.11 2.41 1.94
N PRO A 73 -18.34 3.73 1.93
CA PRO A 73 -17.40 4.67 1.30
C PRO A 73 -15.96 4.46 1.77
N GLU A 74 -15.80 3.91 2.98
CA GLU A 74 -14.54 3.50 3.58
C GLU A 74 -13.85 2.39 2.77
N LEU A 75 -14.58 1.40 2.25
CA LEU A 75 -14.03 0.32 1.43
C LEU A 75 -13.50 0.87 0.09
N LEU A 76 -14.30 1.68 -0.59
CA LEU A 76 -13.89 2.32 -1.86
C LEU A 76 -12.64 3.18 -1.65
N LYS A 77 -12.61 3.94 -0.55
CA LYS A 77 -11.46 4.75 -0.16
C LYS A 77 -10.25 3.90 0.19
N ALA A 78 -10.43 2.76 0.86
CA ALA A 78 -9.33 1.84 1.16
C ALA A 78 -8.70 1.27 -0.12
N ILE A 79 -9.51 0.96 -1.15
CA ILE A 79 -8.99 0.54 -2.47
C ILE A 79 -8.19 1.67 -3.12
N GLU A 80 -8.71 2.90 -3.12
CA GLU A 80 -8.02 4.07 -3.70
C GLU A 80 -6.72 4.43 -2.96
N GLU A 81 -6.70 4.23 -1.63
CA GLU A 81 -5.54 4.49 -0.77
C GLU A 81 -4.58 3.29 -0.65
N SER A 82 -4.73 2.27 -1.49
CA SER A 82 -3.87 1.08 -1.52
C SER A 82 -2.90 1.07 -2.71
N LYS A 83 -1.67 0.59 -2.49
CA LYS A 83 -0.68 0.40 -3.55
C LYS A 83 -0.94 -0.87 -4.37
N TYR A 84 -1.19 -1.97 -3.68
CA TYR A 84 -1.48 -3.27 -4.24
C TYR A 84 -2.91 -3.70 -3.92
N ALA A 85 -3.57 -4.41 -4.82
CA ALA A 85 -4.74 -5.22 -4.49
C ALA A 85 -4.45 -6.69 -4.81
N ILE A 86 -4.49 -7.55 -3.79
CA ILE A 86 -4.44 -8.99 -3.98
C ILE A 86 -5.88 -9.47 -4.09
N ILE A 87 -6.18 -10.17 -5.18
CA ILE A 87 -7.52 -10.67 -5.47
C ILE A 87 -7.47 -12.20 -5.43
N VAL A 88 -8.06 -12.79 -4.40
CA VAL A 88 -8.16 -14.24 -4.24
C VAL A 88 -9.42 -14.73 -4.94
N LEU A 89 -9.26 -15.11 -6.21
CA LEU A 89 -10.32 -15.65 -7.05
C LEU A 89 -10.53 -17.12 -6.72
N SER A 90 -11.69 -17.44 -6.16
CA SER A 90 -12.09 -18.78 -5.72
C SER A 90 -13.43 -19.18 -6.34
N THR A 91 -13.87 -20.40 -6.07
CA THR A 91 -15.07 -21.01 -6.67
C THR A 91 -16.33 -20.15 -6.53
N ASN A 92 -16.58 -19.59 -5.36
CA ASN A 92 -17.79 -18.81 -5.07
C ASN A 92 -17.60 -17.29 -5.27
N TYR A 93 -16.43 -16.84 -5.72
CA TYR A 93 -16.12 -15.40 -5.85
C TYR A 93 -17.13 -14.68 -6.76
N ALA A 94 -17.43 -15.24 -7.93
CA ALA A 94 -18.36 -14.64 -8.87
C ALA A 94 -19.84 -14.77 -8.44
N PHE A 95 -20.17 -15.62 -7.46
CA PHE A 95 -21.53 -15.69 -6.93
C PHE A 95 -21.84 -14.52 -5.96
N SER A 96 -20.81 -13.88 -5.42
CA SER A 96 -20.95 -12.73 -4.54
C SER A 96 -21.03 -11.42 -5.33
N LYS A 97 -22.20 -10.76 -5.31
CA LYS A 97 -22.38 -9.41 -5.87
C LYS A 97 -21.42 -8.41 -5.22
N TRP A 98 -21.05 -8.63 -3.96
CA TRP A 98 -20.08 -7.78 -3.26
C TRP A 98 -18.70 -7.89 -3.88
N CYS A 99 -18.15 -9.11 -3.95
CA CYS A 99 -16.83 -9.37 -4.54
C CYS A 99 -16.73 -8.84 -5.98
N LEU A 100 -17.79 -8.99 -6.78
CA LEU A 100 -17.82 -8.48 -8.16
C LEU A 100 -17.81 -6.94 -8.23
N LYS A 101 -18.49 -6.25 -7.31
CA LYS A 101 -18.44 -4.78 -7.23
C LYS A 101 -17.08 -4.28 -6.77
N GLU A 102 -16.46 -4.95 -5.80
CA GLU A 102 -15.08 -4.65 -5.40
C GLU A 102 -14.12 -4.81 -6.57
N LEU A 103 -14.21 -5.94 -7.28
CA LEU A 103 -13.38 -6.24 -8.44
C LEU A 103 -13.49 -5.16 -9.52
N ALA A 104 -14.71 -4.72 -9.83
CA ALA A 104 -14.93 -3.63 -10.78
C ALA A 104 -14.27 -2.33 -10.31
N LYS A 105 -14.38 -1.99 -9.01
CA LYS A 105 -13.72 -0.81 -8.44
C LYS A 105 -12.19 -0.93 -8.48
N ILE A 106 -11.64 -2.10 -8.16
CA ILE A 106 -10.20 -2.33 -8.20
C ILE A 106 -9.67 -2.14 -9.62
N VAL A 107 -10.36 -2.67 -10.63
CA VAL A 107 -9.99 -2.49 -12.05
C VAL A 107 -10.11 -1.03 -12.50
N GLU A 108 -11.09 -0.30 -11.97
CA GLU A 108 -11.19 1.16 -12.17
C GLU A 108 -9.98 1.89 -11.56
N CYS A 109 -9.63 1.58 -10.32
CA CYS A 109 -8.49 2.17 -9.60
C CYS A 109 -7.15 1.83 -10.26
N LYS A 110 -6.96 0.59 -10.73
CA LYS A 110 -5.80 0.17 -11.52
C LYS A 110 -5.52 1.15 -12.68
N LYS A 111 -6.57 1.59 -13.38
CA LYS A 111 -6.46 2.53 -14.51
C LYS A 111 -6.24 3.98 -14.07
N LYS A 112 -6.85 4.41 -12.96
CA LYS A 112 -6.86 5.81 -12.51
C LYS A 112 -5.66 6.18 -11.62
N THR A 113 -5.30 5.31 -10.68
CA THR A 113 -4.32 5.60 -9.62
C THR A 113 -3.02 4.82 -9.78
N GLY A 114 -2.94 3.90 -10.75
CA GLY A 114 -1.78 3.03 -10.93
C GLY A 114 -1.68 1.89 -9.92
N LEU A 115 -2.79 1.56 -9.24
CA LEU A 115 -2.87 0.41 -8.33
C LEU A 115 -2.42 -0.87 -9.05
N THR A 116 -1.56 -1.64 -8.40
CA THR A 116 -1.05 -2.91 -8.95
C THR A 116 -1.92 -4.07 -8.50
N VAL A 117 -2.50 -4.80 -9.46
CA VAL A 117 -3.37 -5.95 -9.19
C VAL A 117 -2.57 -7.24 -9.20
N LEU A 118 -2.73 -8.05 -8.16
CA LEU A 118 -2.04 -9.32 -7.93
C LEU A 118 -3.08 -10.46 -7.80
N PRO A 119 -3.44 -11.14 -8.91
CA PRO A 119 -4.43 -12.20 -8.85
C PRO A 119 -3.85 -13.50 -8.27
N VAL A 120 -4.65 -14.14 -7.41
CA VAL A 120 -4.42 -15.50 -6.92
C VAL A 120 -5.60 -16.36 -7.36
N PHE A 121 -5.32 -17.35 -8.20
CA PHE A 121 -6.29 -18.32 -8.69
C PHE A 121 -6.34 -19.50 -7.71
N TYR A 122 -7.28 -19.43 -6.76
CA TYR A 122 -7.43 -20.38 -5.67
C TYR A 122 -8.41 -21.50 -6.04
N HIS A 123 -7.86 -22.68 -6.38
CA HIS A 123 -8.59 -23.84 -6.90
C HIS A 123 -9.50 -23.54 -8.10
N VAL A 124 -9.13 -22.56 -8.93
CA VAL A 124 -9.83 -22.20 -10.18
C VAL A 124 -8.85 -22.09 -11.34
N ASP A 125 -9.30 -22.38 -12.56
CA ASP A 125 -8.50 -22.18 -13.78
C ASP A 125 -8.61 -20.70 -14.23
N PRO A 126 -7.50 -19.97 -14.44
CA PRO A 126 -7.58 -18.61 -14.98
C PRO A 126 -8.29 -18.51 -16.33
N SER A 127 -8.26 -19.58 -17.12
CA SER A 127 -8.98 -19.65 -18.40
C SER A 127 -10.48 -19.57 -18.19
N ASP A 128 -11.00 -20.19 -17.13
CA ASP A 128 -12.42 -20.14 -16.76
C ASP A 128 -12.77 -18.77 -16.18
N VAL A 129 -11.89 -18.17 -15.37
CA VAL A 129 -12.05 -16.79 -14.89
C VAL A 129 -12.12 -15.81 -16.06
N ARG A 130 -11.13 -15.87 -16.95
CA ARG A 130 -10.91 -14.91 -18.05
C ARG A 130 -12.01 -14.98 -19.10
N ASN A 131 -12.52 -16.17 -19.37
CA ASN A 131 -13.56 -16.41 -20.36
C ASN A 131 -14.95 -16.62 -19.75
N GLN A 132 -15.07 -16.48 -18.42
CA GLN A 132 -16.30 -16.70 -17.64
C GLN A 132 -16.98 -18.04 -17.99
N ARG A 133 -16.21 -19.14 -17.94
CA ARG A 133 -16.68 -20.51 -18.22
C ARG A 133 -16.88 -21.31 -16.93
N GLY A 134 -17.49 -22.49 -17.06
CA GLY A 134 -17.75 -23.39 -15.93
C GLY A 134 -18.55 -22.68 -14.82
N ILE A 135 -18.06 -22.76 -13.59
CA ILE A 135 -18.66 -22.14 -12.40
C ILE A 135 -18.89 -20.63 -12.55
N PHE A 136 -18.05 -19.92 -13.32
CA PHE A 136 -18.22 -18.48 -13.53
C PHE A 136 -19.40 -18.20 -14.48
N ALA A 137 -19.64 -19.06 -15.46
CA ALA A 137 -20.81 -18.95 -16.34
C ALA A 137 -22.10 -19.15 -15.54
N GLU A 138 -22.13 -20.16 -14.66
CA GLU A 138 -23.26 -20.43 -13.77
C GLU A 138 -23.53 -19.26 -12.83
N ALA A 139 -22.48 -18.65 -12.26
CA ALA A 139 -22.60 -17.48 -11.41
C ALA A 139 -23.25 -16.29 -12.13
N PHE A 140 -22.87 -16.05 -13.40
CA PHE A 140 -23.47 -14.97 -14.18
C PHE A 140 -24.91 -15.26 -14.63
N ALA A 141 -25.22 -16.51 -14.98
CA ALA A 141 -26.60 -16.91 -15.28
C ALA A 141 -27.52 -16.62 -14.06
N LYS A 142 -27.05 -16.94 -12.85
CA LYS A 142 -27.78 -16.63 -11.61
C LYS A 142 -28.00 -15.12 -11.41
N HIS A 143 -27.01 -14.28 -11.70
CA HIS A 143 -27.19 -12.82 -11.58
C HIS A 143 -28.19 -12.26 -12.59
N GLU A 144 -28.25 -12.85 -13.79
CA GLU A 144 -29.24 -12.52 -14.82
C GLU A 144 -30.66 -12.92 -14.37
N GLU A 145 -30.83 -14.09 -13.74
CA GLU A 145 -32.10 -14.53 -13.12
C GLU A 145 -32.54 -13.62 -11.96
N ASP A 146 -31.60 -13.18 -11.14
CA ASP A 146 -31.80 -12.25 -10.02
C ASP A 146 -32.17 -10.81 -10.46
N LYS A 147 -32.31 -10.56 -11.76
CA LYS A 147 -32.63 -9.25 -12.36
C LYS A 147 -31.63 -8.15 -11.98
N VAL A 148 -30.35 -8.50 -11.86
CA VAL A 148 -29.27 -7.50 -11.72
C VAL A 148 -29.21 -6.65 -12.99
N ASN A 149 -28.83 -5.38 -12.86
CA ASN A 149 -28.66 -4.49 -14.01
C ASN A 149 -27.64 -5.08 -15.00
N THR A 150 -28.02 -5.17 -16.27
CA THR A 150 -27.17 -5.65 -17.36
C THR A 150 -25.84 -4.88 -17.44
N GLU A 151 -25.84 -3.58 -17.17
CA GLU A 151 -24.62 -2.76 -17.18
C GLU A 151 -23.62 -3.21 -16.11
N ASP A 152 -24.10 -3.49 -14.89
CA ASP A 152 -23.27 -4.01 -13.79
C ASP A 152 -22.68 -5.38 -14.17
N VAL A 153 -23.51 -6.28 -14.72
CA VAL A 153 -23.07 -7.61 -15.16
C VAL A 153 -21.98 -7.50 -16.23
N GLN A 154 -22.13 -6.61 -17.21
CA GLN A 154 -21.11 -6.39 -18.24
C GLN A 154 -19.82 -5.81 -17.64
N ALA A 155 -19.92 -4.87 -16.70
CA ALA A 155 -18.77 -4.32 -16.00
C ALA A 155 -18.02 -5.42 -15.20
N TRP A 156 -18.75 -6.31 -14.52
CA TRP A 156 -18.17 -7.43 -13.78
C TRP A 156 -17.50 -8.46 -14.70
N LYS A 157 -18.14 -8.83 -15.82
CA LYS A 157 -17.53 -9.71 -16.84
C LYS A 157 -16.24 -9.09 -17.40
N ALA A 158 -16.26 -7.78 -17.70
CA ALA A 158 -15.07 -7.07 -18.17
C ALA A 158 -13.95 -7.02 -17.13
N ALA A 159 -14.28 -6.84 -15.85
CA ALA A 159 -13.30 -6.81 -14.77
C ALA A 159 -12.65 -8.18 -14.54
N LEU A 160 -13.43 -9.27 -14.51
CA LEU A 160 -12.89 -10.64 -14.46
C LEU A 160 -12.02 -10.97 -15.67
N LYS A 161 -12.44 -10.51 -16.86
CA LYS A 161 -11.63 -10.67 -18.06
C LYS A 161 -10.30 -9.94 -17.94
N ASP A 162 -10.27 -8.68 -17.49
CA ASP A 162 -9.01 -7.93 -17.31
C ASP A 162 -8.10 -8.60 -16.28
N VAL A 163 -8.62 -8.95 -15.10
CA VAL A 163 -7.83 -9.61 -14.05
C VAL A 163 -7.36 -11.00 -14.46
N GLY A 164 -8.18 -11.77 -15.19
CA GLY A 164 -7.81 -13.08 -15.72
C GLY A 164 -6.73 -13.06 -16.81
N HIS A 165 -6.39 -11.88 -17.38
CA HIS A 165 -5.24 -11.73 -18.28
C HIS A 165 -3.95 -11.38 -17.55
N ILE A 166 -4.01 -11.01 -16.27
CA ILE A 166 -2.82 -10.66 -15.48
C ILE A 166 -2.16 -11.95 -14.99
N SER A 167 -0.83 -12.02 -15.13
CA SER A 167 -0.04 -13.10 -14.55
C SER A 167 -0.18 -13.11 -13.03
N GLY A 168 -0.52 -14.27 -12.47
CA GLY A 168 -0.76 -14.44 -11.04
C GLY A 168 -0.28 -15.78 -10.51
N TRP A 169 -0.73 -16.11 -9.31
CA TRP A 169 -0.38 -17.38 -8.66
C TRP A 169 -1.52 -18.37 -8.76
N HIS A 170 -1.18 -19.64 -8.98
CA HIS A 170 -2.13 -20.73 -9.03
C HIS A 170 -1.98 -21.60 -7.80
N VAL A 171 -3.08 -21.77 -7.05
CA VAL A 171 -3.17 -22.65 -5.88
C VAL A 171 -4.06 -23.83 -6.27
N HIS A 172 -3.51 -24.78 -7.02
CA HIS A 172 -4.19 -26.04 -7.37
C HIS A 172 -3.39 -27.22 -6.82
N ASP A 173 -2.19 -27.46 -7.36
CA ASP A 173 -1.29 -28.55 -6.97
C ASP A 173 -0.01 -28.05 -6.26
N ARG A 174 -0.10 -26.90 -5.59
CA ARG A 174 1.04 -26.25 -4.92
C ARG A 174 0.72 -26.03 -3.45
N HIS A 175 1.75 -26.11 -2.59
CA HIS A 175 1.60 -25.73 -1.19
C HIS A 175 1.25 -24.25 -1.05
N GLU A 176 0.14 -23.96 -0.37
CA GLU A 176 -0.31 -22.59 -0.09
C GLU A 176 0.79 -21.72 0.51
N SER A 177 1.57 -22.28 1.44
CA SER A 177 2.67 -21.58 2.11
C SER A 177 3.73 -21.07 1.14
N ARG A 178 4.06 -21.84 0.09
CA ARG A 178 5.02 -21.40 -0.94
C ARG A 178 4.46 -20.23 -1.75
N VAL A 179 3.19 -20.30 -2.11
CA VAL A 179 2.52 -19.21 -2.84
C VAL A 179 2.48 -17.94 -1.99
N ILE A 180 2.15 -18.07 -0.70
CA ILE A 180 2.17 -16.94 0.24
C ILE A 180 3.57 -16.33 0.33
N GLN A 181 4.62 -17.13 0.44
CA GLN A 181 6.00 -16.64 0.47
C GLN A 181 6.37 -15.88 -0.82
N GLU A 182 6.04 -16.43 -1.99
CA GLU A 182 6.29 -15.76 -3.29
C GLU A 182 5.59 -14.40 -3.38
N ILE A 183 4.33 -14.31 -2.90
CA ILE A 183 3.58 -13.05 -2.84
C ILE A 183 4.27 -12.05 -1.91
N LEU A 184 4.70 -12.48 -0.73
CA LEU A 184 5.38 -11.62 0.25
C LEU A 184 6.72 -11.10 -0.27
N GLU A 185 7.52 -11.96 -0.89
CA GLU A 185 8.80 -11.59 -1.49
C GLU A 185 8.60 -10.58 -2.61
N ARG A 186 7.59 -10.78 -3.46
CA ARG A 186 7.24 -9.85 -4.53
C ARG A 186 6.88 -8.47 -3.99
N ILE A 187 6.01 -8.40 -2.98
CA ILE A 187 5.58 -7.13 -2.40
C ILE A 187 6.71 -6.46 -1.62
N SER A 188 7.44 -7.22 -0.81
CA SER A 188 8.51 -6.70 0.03
C SER A 188 9.66 -6.15 -0.80
N SER A 189 10.07 -6.85 -1.87
CA SER A 189 11.13 -6.38 -2.77
C SER A 189 10.77 -5.05 -3.44
N GLU A 190 9.53 -4.92 -3.93
CA GLU A 190 9.08 -3.67 -4.55
C GLU A 190 8.88 -2.52 -3.57
N LEU A 191 8.41 -2.80 -2.34
CA LEU A 191 8.34 -1.77 -1.30
C LEU A 191 9.74 -1.31 -0.89
N ASN A 192 10.71 -2.23 -0.81
CA ASN A 192 12.11 -1.92 -0.51
C ASN A 192 12.76 -1.08 -1.62
N LEU A 193 12.51 -1.39 -2.90
CA LEU A 193 13.02 -0.59 -4.03
C LEU A 193 12.43 0.82 -4.05
N VAL A 194 11.14 0.99 -3.76
CA VAL A 194 10.53 2.32 -3.62
C VAL A 194 11.16 3.08 -2.46
N PHE A 195 11.40 2.40 -1.32
CA PHE A 195 12.07 2.99 -0.17
C PHE A 195 13.51 3.41 -0.49
N GLN A 196 14.29 2.54 -1.14
CA GLN A 196 15.67 2.81 -1.54
C GLN A 196 15.77 3.94 -2.57
N SER A 197 14.91 3.95 -3.59
CA SER A 197 14.93 5.01 -4.62
C SER A 197 14.49 6.37 -4.06
N THR A 198 13.53 6.37 -3.13
CA THR A 198 13.13 7.60 -2.43
C THR A 198 14.25 8.12 -1.54
N ILE A 199 15.00 7.24 -0.87
CA ILE A 199 16.12 7.62 0.00
C ILE A 199 17.35 8.03 -0.82
N SER A 200 17.71 7.29 -1.86
CA SER A 200 18.90 7.54 -2.68
C SER A 200 18.81 8.83 -3.48
N ASN A 201 17.59 9.21 -3.91
CA ASN A 201 17.38 10.49 -4.59
C ASN A 201 17.40 11.69 -3.63
N GLU A 202 17.14 11.49 -2.34
CA GLU A 202 17.12 12.56 -1.33
C GLU A 202 18.43 12.65 -0.51
N LEU A 203 19.24 11.60 -0.45
CA LEU A 203 20.39 11.50 0.47
C LEU A 203 21.59 10.80 -0.21
N VAL A 204 22.45 11.60 -0.85
CA VAL A 204 23.71 11.15 -1.49
C VAL A 204 24.77 10.84 -0.42
N GLY A 205 25.38 9.65 -0.46
CA GLY A 205 26.54 9.30 0.39
C GLY A 205 26.23 8.52 1.67
N ILE A 206 24.97 8.14 1.90
CA ILE A 206 24.57 7.24 3.01
C ILE A 206 24.05 5.88 2.51
N GLU A 207 24.12 5.59 1.20
CA GLU A 207 23.50 4.39 0.63
C GLU A 207 24.03 3.09 1.27
N SER A 208 25.32 3.04 1.59
CA SER A 208 25.93 1.86 2.26
C SER A 208 25.37 1.63 3.65
N ARG A 209 25.18 2.69 4.45
CA ARG A 209 24.64 2.60 5.82
C ARG A 209 23.15 2.27 5.84
N VAL A 210 22.40 2.71 4.83
CA VAL A 210 20.98 2.37 4.64
C VAL A 210 20.83 0.92 4.19
N LYS A 211 21.75 0.41 3.36
CA LYS A 211 21.79 -1.00 2.96
C LYS A 211 22.09 -1.92 4.16
N ASP A 212 23.12 -1.62 4.95
CA ASP A 212 23.45 -2.35 6.18
C ASP A 212 22.29 -2.30 7.20
N MET A 213 21.55 -1.20 7.21
CA MET A 213 20.35 -1.02 8.02
C MET A 213 19.17 -1.86 7.48
N LEU A 214 18.97 -1.94 6.16
CA LEU A 214 17.89 -2.73 5.55
C LEU A 214 18.09 -4.25 5.76
N ASP A 215 19.35 -4.69 5.78
CA ASP A 215 19.70 -6.08 6.09
C ASP A 215 19.44 -6.41 7.58
N LEU A 216 19.68 -5.46 8.50
CA LEU A 216 19.27 -5.58 9.92
C LEU A 216 17.74 -5.49 10.10
N TYR A 217 17.03 -4.78 9.21
CA TYR A 217 15.57 -4.59 9.23
C TYR A 217 14.79 -5.88 8.97
N LEU A 218 15.31 -6.76 8.12
CA LEU A 218 14.65 -8.00 7.75
C LEU A 218 14.77 -9.07 8.84
N ASP A 219 15.61 -8.84 9.87
CA ASP A 219 15.96 -9.82 10.90
C ASP A 219 15.30 -9.54 12.28
N GLU A 220 14.96 -8.28 12.63
CA GLU A 220 14.53 -7.95 14.01
C GLU A 220 13.12 -7.32 14.20
N GLY A 221 12.31 -7.13 13.16
CA GLY A 221 10.84 -7.05 13.30
C GLY A 221 10.22 -6.07 14.30
N ARG A 222 10.85 -4.95 14.67
CA ARG A 222 10.25 -3.97 15.60
C ARG A 222 10.37 -2.53 15.10
N LEU A 223 9.27 -2.03 14.55
CA LEU A 223 9.03 -0.60 14.30
C LEU A 223 7.91 -0.13 15.23
N TRP A 224 8.11 1.00 15.91
CA TRP A 224 7.09 1.60 16.77
C TRP A 224 6.08 2.40 15.91
N HIS A 225 4.79 2.33 16.25
CA HIS A 225 3.75 3.15 15.62
C HIS A 225 3.95 4.64 15.98
N CYS A 226 3.53 5.56 15.09
CA CYS A 226 3.73 7.01 15.30
C CYS A 226 3.10 7.52 16.61
N GLU A 227 2.00 6.92 17.06
CA GLU A 227 1.33 7.27 18.33
C GLU A 227 2.17 6.86 19.55
N ASP A 228 2.75 5.65 19.52
CA ASP A 228 3.61 5.14 20.58
C ASP A 228 4.92 5.94 20.65
N VAL A 229 5.45 6.34 19.49
CA VAL A 229 6.64 7.20 19.41
C VAL A 229 6.38 8.57 20.06
N LEU A 230 5.24 9.20 19.78
CA LEU A 230 4.89 10.50 20.39
C LEU A 230 4.67 10.37 21.90
N HIS A 231 3.98 9.34 22.36
CA HIS A 231 3.79 9.09 23.79
C HIS A 231 5.12 8.84 24.51
N THR A 232 6.00 8.02 23.93
CA THR A 232 7.31 7.71 24.50
C THR A 232 8.21 8.94 24.57
N LEU A 233 8.18 9.78 23.54
CA LEU A 233 8.99 11.00 23.52
C LEU A 233 8.42 12.11 24.41
N LYS A 234 7.10 12.20 24.58
CA LYS A 234 6.48 13.15 25.51
C LYS A 234 6.70 12.77 26.98
N ASN A 235 6.70 11.47 27.27
CA ASN A 235 6.77 10.97 28.65
C ASN A 235 8.17 10.46 29.05
N ASN A 236 9.19 10.68 28.22
CA ASN A 236 10.58 10.24 28.44
C ASN A 236 10.70 8.73 28.79
N THR A 237 9.82 7.89 28.25
CA THR A 237 9.77 6.44 28.55
C THR A 237 10.65 5.61 27.60
N GLY A 238 11.53 6.25 26.84
CA GLY A 238 12.48 5.59 25.96
C GLY A 238 13.37 4.63 26.74
N THR A 239 13.72 3.49 26.13
CA THR A 239 14.62 2.50 26.75
C THR A 239 15.80 2.21 25.84
N ALA A 240 16.85 1.61 26.40
CA ALA A 240 18.06 1.23 25.67
C ALA A 240 17.80 0.15 24.59
N ALA A 241 16.60 -0.43 24.52
CA ALA A 241 16.21 -1.33 23.45
C ALA A 241 15.84 -0.59 22.14
N VAL A 242 15.56 0.71 22.21
CA VAL A 242 15.18 1.53 21.04
C VAL A 242 16.43 1.77 20.18
N LYS A 243 16.42 1.26 18.96
CA LYS A 243 17.51 1.40 17.98
C LYS A 243 17.20 2.42 16.86
N GLY A 244 15.93 2.72 16.61
CA GLY A 244 15.53 3.67 15.58
C GLY A 244 14.16 4.30 15.82
N ILE A 245 14.00 5.56 15.42
CA ILE A 245 12.79 6.36 15.56
C ILE A 245 12.44 7.02 14.22
N LYS A 246 11.17 6.91 13.79
CA LYS A 246 10.61 7.63 12.65
C LYS A 246 9.42 8.46 13.12
N LEU A 247 9.57 9.77 13.05
CA LEU A 247 8.57 10.77 13.39
C LEU A 247 7.96 11.33 12.10
N ASN A 248 6.67 11.13 11.93
CA ASN A 248 5.85 11.94 11.03
C ASN A 248 5.13 12.96 11.91
N THR A 249 5.43 14.24 11.77
CA THR A 249 4.70 15.29 12.48
C THR A 249 3.50 15.72 11.62
N PRO A 250 2.26 15.28 11.91
CA PRO A 250 1.10 15.89 11.30
C PRO A 250 0.99 17.34 11.77
N ASN A 251 0.70 18.23 10.84
CA ASN A 251 0.60 19.67 11.05
C ASN A 251 -0.21 20.09 12.29
N GLN A 252 0.27 21.20 12.88
CA GLN A 252 -0.42 22.15 13.77
C GLN A 252 -0.40 21.88 15.28
N LYS A 253 0.80 21.71 15.82
CA LYS A 253 1.30 22.46 17.00
C LYS A 253 2.81 22.20 17.05
N GLU A 254 3.62 23.23 17.24
CA GLU A 254 5.00 23.03 17.66
C GLU A 254 4.97 22.36 19.03
N GLU A 255 4.95 21.03 19.02
CA GLU A 255 5.14 20.25 20.23
C GLU A 255 6.65 20.12 20.43
N SER A 256 7.18 20.92 21.34
CA SER A 256 8.59 20.88 21.73
C SER A 256 8.92 19.53 22.35
N LEU A 257 9.66 18.70 21.63
CA LEU A 257 10.24 17.48 22.18
C LEU A 257 11.46 17.84 23.06
N SER A 258 11.53 17.28 24.27
CA SER A 258 12.71 17.44 25.14
C SER A 258 13.85 16.53 24.66
N ALA A 259 15.08 17.04 24.68
CA ALA A 259 16.27 16.22 24.45
C ALA A 259 16.40 15.08 25.48
N GLU A 260 15.80 15.25 26.67
CA GLU A 260 15.75 14.24 27.73
C GLU A 260 15.00 12.97 27.33
N ALA A 261 14.13 13.05 26.33
CA ALA A 261 13.39 11.91 25.80
C ALA A 261 14.31 10.83 25.22
N PHE A 262 15.51 11.23 24.77
CA PHE A 262 16.47 10.36 24.13
C PHE A 262 17.55 9.83 25.08
N THR A 263 17.66 10.37 26.31
CA THR A 263 18.74 10.04 27.25
C THR A 263 18.82 8.54 27.58
N ASN A 264 17.65 7.90 27.71
CA ASN A 264 17.56 6.48 28.04
C ASN A 264 17.64 5.57 26.80
N MET A 265 17.67 6.13 25.60
CA MET A 265 17.73 5.42 24.32
C MET A 265 19.18 5.26 23.87
N THR A 266 20.04 4.72 24.73
CA THR A 266 21.49 4.65 24.52
C THR A 266 21.95 3.79 23.34
N LYS A 267 21.04 3.01 22.72
CA LYS A 267 21.29 2.25 21.49
C LYS A 267 20.62 2.86 20.26
N LEU A 268 20.06 4.06 20.38
CA LEU A 268 19.43 4.76 19.27
C LEU A 268 20.49 5.14 18.24
N ARG A 269 20.36 4.56 17.04
CA ARG A 269 21.26 4.81 15.91
C ARG A 269 20.61 5.63 14.81
N PHE A 270 19.27 5.79 14.86
CA PHE A 270 18.51 6.42 13.79
C PHE A 270 17.37 7.28 14.33
N LEU A 271 17.29 8.53 13.88
CA LEU A 271 16.16 9.45 14.13
C LEU A 271 15.79 10.13 12.80
N LYS A 272 14.61 9.82 12.25
CA LYS A 272 14.07 10.46 11.04
C LYS A 272 12.87 11.32 11.40
N MET A 273 12.97 12.63 11.18
CA MET A 273 11.85 13.57 11.32
C MET A 273 11.36 13.99 9.94
N CYS A 274 10.10 13.72 9.63
CA CYS A 274 9.46 14.14 8.40
C CYS A 274 8.44 15.24 8.72
N ASN A 275 8.71 16.47 8.28
CA ASN A 275 7.83 17.63 8.48
C ASN A 275 7.04 17.95 7.21
N SER A 276 5.74 18.22 7.32
CA SER A 276 4.83 18.32 6.16
C SER A 276 4.79 19.68 5.45
N HIS A 277 5.60 20.68 5.80
CA HIS A 277 5.72 21.91 5.00
C HIS A 277 7.13 22.50 4.97
N GLN A 278 7.59 22.73 3.73
CA GLN A 278 8.50 23.76 3.22
C GLN A 278 9.89 23.96 3.87
N THR A 279 10.89 23.86 2.98
CA THR A 279 12.34 24.06 3.12
C THR A 279 13.08 22.97 3.91
N PRO A 280 14.15 22.37 3.34
CA PRO A 280 15.04 21.52 4.10
C PRO A 280 15.86 22.43 5.02
N MET A 281 15.38 22.68 6.24
CA MET A 281 16.30 22.89 7.35
C MET A 281 16.81 21.52 7.77
N GLU A 282 17.82 21.05 7.04
CA GLU A 282 18.72 20.01 7.51
C GLU A 282 19.27 20.43 8.87
N ARG A 283 18.86 19.71 9.93
CA ARG A 283 19.65 19.63 11.16
C ARG A 283 19.87 18.17 11.46
N ASN A 284 21.01 17.68 11.00
CA ASN A 284 21.54 16.39 11.39
C ASN A 284 22.16 16.54 12.78
N TYR A 285 21.61 15.83 13.76
CA TYR A 285 22.24 15.67 15.07
C TYR A 285 22.95 14.31 15.09
N GLU A 286 24.27 14.35 14.98
CA GLU A 286 25.14 13.19 15.20
C GLU A 286 25.37 13.07 16.71
N PHE A 287 24.81 12.03 17.34
CA PHE A 287 25.17 11.68 18.71
C PHE A 287 26.40 10.78 18.65
N ARG A 288 27.54 11.32 19.08
CA ARG A 288 28.77 10.55 19.32
C ARG A 288 28.62 9.63 20.53
#